data_AF-A0A953PXP9-F1
#
_entry.id   AF-A0A953PXP9-F1
#
_cell.length_a   1.000
_cell.length_b   1.000
_cell.length_c   1.000
_cell.angle_alpha   90.00
_cell.angle_beta   90.00
_cell.angle_gamma   90.00
#
_symmetry.space_group_name_H-M   'P 1'
#
loop_
_entity.id
_entity.type
_entity.pdbx_description
1 polymer ?
#
loop_
_entity_poly.entity_id
_entity_poly.type
_entity_poly.pdbx_seq_one_letter_code
_entity_poly.pdbx_strand_id
1 'polypeptide(L)'
;VAVFILFLLQFGYYAGFEAWWNGQTPGKRRQHLRVIKDTGRPITVYESVARNLLRVVDSIPGFYGVGIVSMLLSAQNKRLGDYVAGTVVVHEKPFADQAKVSWNFASSGAASALDLSRLSPEEFQLMETFLLRREQLARDVRASMARQIALRVGEKLKIPAEDRQNPEALIEKLANEYRNCARFL
;
A
#
# COMPACT_ATOMS: atom_id res chain seq x y z
N VAL A 1 18.68 -42.57 -7.31
CA VAL A 1 17.96 -42.01 -8.48
C VAL A 1 16.63 -41.36 -8.10
N ALA A 2 15.70 -42.08 -7.45
CA ALA A 2 14.38 -41.52 -7.09
C ALA A 2 14.42 -40.23 -6.25
N VAL A 3 15.28 -40.17 -5.22
CA VAL A 3 15.46 -38.97 -4.37
C VAL A 3 15.94 -37.76 -5.19
N PHE A 4 16.84 -38.00 -6.16
CA PHE A 4 17.37 -36.95 -7.03
C PHE A 4 16.32 -36.43 -8.02
N ILE A 5 15.46 -37.31 -8.54
CA ILE A 5 14.32 -36.93 -9.40
C ILE A 5 13.29 -36.12 -8.60
N LEU A 6 12.94 -36.58 -7.39
CA LEU A 6 12.06 -35.85 -6.47
C LEU A 6 12.63 -34.48 -6.12
N PHE A 7 13.93 -34.40 -5.88
CA PHE A 7 14.64 -33.15 -5.67
C PHE A 7 14.50 -32.20 -6.86
N LEU A 8 14.78 -32.66 -8.09
CA LEU A 8 14.68 -31.81 -9.28
C LEU A 8 13.25 -31.36 -9.56
N LEU A 9 12.25 -32.22 -9.35
CA LEU A 9 10.85 -31.85 -9.50
C LEU A 9 10.45 -30.78 -8.48
N GLN A 10 10.79 -31.00 -7.21
CA GLN A 10 10.40 -30.11 -6.12
C GLN A 10 11.23 -28.81 -6.10
N PHE A 11 12.50 -28.85 -6.47
CA PHE A 11 13.36 -27.67 -6.58
C PHE A 11 13.06 -26.89 -7.87
N GLY A 12 13.02 -27.57 -9.00
CA GLY A 12 12.77 -26.97 -10.31
C GLY A 12 11.39 -26.33 -10.42
N TYR A 13 10.37 -26.94 -9.81
CA TYR A 13 9.04 -26.33 -9.72
C TYR A 13 9.11 -25.01 -8.95
N TYR A 14 9.60 -24.99 -7.72
CA TYR A 14 9.56 -23.77 -6.90
C TYR A 14 10.51 -22.70 -7.43
N ALA A 15 11.76 -23.02 -7.71
CA ALA A 15 12.75 -22.06 -8.19
C ALA A 15 12.38 -21.54 -9.59
N GLY A 16 11.93 -22.42 -10.49
CA GLY A 16 11.54 -22.06 -11.85
C GLY A 16 10.31 -21.17 -11.91
N PHE A 17 9.23 -21.55 -11.19
CA PHE A 17 8.03 -20.71 -11.15
C PHE A 17 8.29 -19.39 -10.42
N GLU A 18 9.04 -19.36 -9.32
CA GLU A 18 9.35 -18.11 -8.63
C GLU A 18 10.25 -17.19 -9.46
N ALA A 19 11.21 -17.74 -10.22
CA ALA A 19 12.04 -16.95 -11.12
C ALA A 19 11.24 -16.39 -12.30
N TRP A 20 10.36 -17.20 -12.91
CA TRP A 20 9.57 -16.77 -14.07
C TRP A 20 8.42 -15.83 -13.68
N TRP A 21 7.79 -16.06 -12.53
CA TRP A 21 6.61 -15.32 -12.08
C TRP A 21 6.93 -14.21 -11.06
N ASN A 22 8.14 -13.65 -11.09
CA ASN A 22 8.57 -12.55 -10.21
C ASN A 22 8.24 -12.79 -8.72
N GLY A 23 8.54 -14.00 -8.23
CA GLY A 23 8.35 -14.41 -6.84
C GLY A 23 6.99 -15.03 -6.52
N GLN A 24 6.30 -15.60 -7.51
CA GLN A 24 5.05 -16.34 -7.27
C GLN A 24 5.13 -17.77 -7.81
N THR A 25 4.46 -18.69 -7.12
CA THR A 25 4.13 -20.02 -7.65
C THR A 25 2.62 -20.08 -7.91
N PRO A 26 2.12 -21.02 -8.73
CA PRO A 26 0.68 -21.13 -8.99
C PRO A 26 -0.18 -21.23 -7.72
N GLY A 27 0.31 -21.93 -6.69
CA GLY A 27 -0.35 -22.00 -5.38
C GLY A 27 -0.34 -20.67 -4.63
N LYS A 28 0.81 -19.98 -4.57
CA LYS A 28 0.93 -18.65 -3.96
C LYS A 28 0.01 -17.65 -4.65
N ARG A 29 -0.11 -17.71 -5.97
CA ARG A 29 -0.94 -16.81 -6.76
C ARG A 29 -2.43 -16.95 -6.48
N ARG A 30 -2.92 -18.18 -6.26
CA ARG A 30 -4.31 -18.41 -5.81
C ARG A 30 -4.60 -17.82 -4.44
N GLN A 31 -3.58 -17.78 -3.58
CA GLN A 31 -3.66 -17.18 -2.24
C GLN A 31 -3.26 -15.71 -2.24
N HIS A 32 -3.09 -15.08 -3.40
CA HIS A 32 -2.58 -13.71 -3.53
C HIS A 32 -1.31 -13.44 -2.70
N LEU A 33 -0.41 -14.40 -2.64
CA LEU A 33 0.88 -14.28 -1.97
C LEU A 33 1.97 -13.98 -2.99
N ARG A 34 2.83 -13.02 -2.66
CA ARG A 34 4.00 -12.67 -3.47
C ARG A 34 5.24 -12.56 -2.61
N VAL A 35 6.33 -13.12 -3.12
CA VAL A 35 7.65 -12.93 -2.53
C VAL A 35 8.26 -11.64 -3.09
N ILE A 36 8.65 -10.71 -2.21
CA ILE A 36 9.32 -9.46 -2.55
C ILE A 36 10.58 -9.30 -1.71
N LYS A 37 11.54 -8.49 -2.17
CA LYS A 37 12.69 -8.12 -1.32
C LYS A 37 12.23 -7.32 -0.10
N ASP A 38 13.06 -7.32 0.94
CA ASP A 38 12.85 -6.45 2.11
C ASP A 38 12.83 -4.95 1.74
N THR A 39 13.41 -4.58 0.60
CA THR A 39 13.38 -3.23 0.02
C THR A 39 12.10 -2.92 -0.77
N GLY A 40 11.16 -3.86 -0.88
CA GLY A 40 9.94 -3.72 -1.67
C GLY A 40 10.09 -3.98 -3.18
N ARG A 41 11.32 -4.24 -3.65
CA ARG A 41 11.60 -4.56 -5.06
C ARG A 41 11.21 -6.01 -5.41
N PRO A 42 10.92 -6.31 -6.69
CA PRO A 42 10.74 -7.69 -7.13
C PRO A 42 12.02 -8.51 -6.86
N ILE A 43 11.84 -9.79 -6.57
CA ILE A 43 12.98 -10.69 -6.34
C ILE A 43 13.73 -10.98 -7.63
N THR A 44 15.03 -11.23 -7.50
CA THR A 44 15.89 -11.65 -8.61
C THR A 44 15.97 -13.18 -8.68
N VAL A 45 16.32 -13.74 -9.84
CA VAL A 45 16.52 -15.19 -10.03
C VAL A 45 17.48 -15.79 -9.00
N TYR A 46 18.59 -15.11 -8.70
CA TYR A 46 19.56 -15.55 -7.70
C TYR A 46 18.96 -15.69 -6.30
N GLU A 47 18.11 -14.75 -5.90
CA GLU A 47 17.47 -14.77 -4.58
C GLU A 47 16.41 -15.87 -4.50
N SER A 48 15.63 -16.07 -5.56
CA SER A 48 14.70 -17.20 -5.69
C SER A 48 15.44 -18.55 -5.53
N VAL A 49 16.58 -18.69 -6.20
CA VAL A 49 17.41 -19.91 -6.15
C VAL A 49 18.03 -20.09 -4.76
N ALA A 50 18.60 -19.04 -4.17
CA ALA A 50 19.23 -19.09 -2.84
C ALA A 50 18.24 -19.55 -1.76
N ARG A 51 17.01 -19.00 -1.77
CA ARG A 51 15.94 -19.40 -0.84
C ARG A 51 15.53 -20.86 -1.03
N ASN A 52 15.39 -21.29 -2.28
CA ASN A 52 14.98 -22.66 -2.59
C ASN A 52 16.08 -23.68 -2.30
N LEU A 53 17.35 -23.30 -2.38
CA LEU A 53 18.48 -24.16 -2.02
C LEU A 53 18.57 -24.32 -0.50
N LEU A 54 18.41 -23.23 0.26
CA LEU A 54 18.36 -23.28 1.73
C LEU A 54 17.12 -23.99 2.26
N ARG A 55 16.03 -24.04 1.49
CA ARG A 55 14.87 -24.88 1.81
C ARG A 55 15.25 -26.35 1.99
N VAL A 56 16.25 -26.84 1.25
CA VAL A 56 16.76 -28.21 1.37
C VAL A 56 17.43 -28.40 2.72
N VAL A 57 18.21 -27.41 3.17
CA VAL A 57 18.87 -27.39 4.47
C VAL A 57 17.83 -27.34 5.61
N ASP A 58 16.81 -26.49 5.47
CA ASP A 58 15.68 -26.42 6.42
C ASP A 58 14.88 -27.72 6.52
N SER A 59 14.95 -28.57 5.49
CA SER A 59 14.30 -29.89 5.46
C SER A 59 15.10 -30.98 6.19
N ILE A 60 16.34 -30.68 6.61
CA ILE A 60 17.23 -31.59 7.34
C ILE A 60 17.16 -31.19 8.83
N PRO A 61 16.07 -31.55 9.54
CA PRO A 61 15.84 -32.92 10.02
C PRO A 61 14.35 -33.34 9.88
N GLY A 62 14.07 -34.28 8.96
CA GLY A 62 12.86 -35.11 8.89
C GLY A 62 11.48 -34.45 8.69
N PHE A 63 11.26 -33.23 9.18
CA PHE A 63 9.94 -32.61 9.32
C PHE A 63 9.96 -31.08 9.18
N TYR A 64 10.92 -30.51 8.43
CA TYR A 64 11.06 -29.05 8.32
C TYR A 64 11.25 -28.33 9.68
N GLY A 65 11.76 -29.04 10.69
CA GLY A 65 11.81 -28.54 12.07
C GLY A 65 12.54 -27.21 12.22
N VAL A 66 13.67 -27.03 11.52
CA VAL A 66 14.46 -25.79 11.53
C VAL A 66 13.69 -24.65 10.85
N GLY A 67 13.02 -24.93 9.72
CA GLY A 67 12.17 -23.97 9.03
C GLY A 67 10.96 -23.53 9.87
N ILE A 68 10.32 -24.47 10.57
CA ILE A 68 9.16 -24.20 11.42
C ILE A 68 9.58 -23.40 12.66
N VAL A 69 10.65 -23.81 13.34
CA VAL A 69 11.17 -23.11 14.53
C VAL A 69 11.62 -21.70 14.17
N SER A 70 12.33 -21.51 13.05
CA SER A 70 12.72 -20.17 12.59
C SER A 70 11.53 -19.28 12.24
N MET A 71 10.49 -19.82 11.61
CA MET A 71 9.26 -19.08 11.33
C MET A 71 8.52 -18.68 12.61
N LEU A 72 8.40 -19.59 13.58
CA LEU A 72 7.70 -19.33 14.85
C LEU A 72 8.44 -18.30 15.73
N LEU A 73 9.77 -18.31 15.72
CA LEU A 73 10.59 -17.35 16.47
C LEU A 73 10.73 -15.99 15.77
N SER A 74 10.44 -15.93 14.47
CA SER A 74 10.54 -14.70 13.69
C SER A 74 9.24 -13.90 13.74
N ALA A 75 9.31 -12.65 14.22
CA ALA A 75 8.19 -11.69 14.18
C ALA A 75 7.62 -11.44 12.76
N GLN A 76 8.42 -11.70 11.71
CA GLN A 76 8.03 -11.53 10.30
C GLN A 76 7.67 -12.86 9.61
N ASN A 77 7.55 -13.97 10.36
CA ASN A 77 7.33 -15.32 9.84
C ASN A 77 8.31 -15.73 8.70
N LYS A 78 9.57 -15.29 8.77
CA LYS A 78 10.62 -15.59 7.79
C LYS A 78 11.30 -16.92 8.10
N ARG A 79 11.55 -17.72 7.07
CA ARG A 79 12.41 -18.91 7.17
C ARG A 79 13.88 -18.51 7.15
N LEU A 80 14.76 -19.43 7.54
CA LEU A 80 16.21 -19.26 7.41
C LEU A 80 16.63 -18.91 5.97
N GLY A 81 16.08 -19.62 4.97
CA GLY A 81 16.28 -19.29 3.56
C GLY A 81 15.82 -17.88 3.20
N ASP A 82 14.82 -17.36 3.91
CA ASP A 82 14.27 -16.05 3.63
C ASP A 82 15.14 -14.90 4.15
N TYR A 83 15.79 -15.13 5.31
CA TYR A 83 16.78 -14.24 5.88
C TYR A 83 18.02 -14.12 5.00
N VAL A 84 18.55 -15.24 4.51
CA VAL A 84 19.78 -15.23 3.70
C VAL A 84 19.58 -14.51 2.36
N ALA A 85 18.39 -14.64 1.77
CA ALA A 85 18.09 -13.96 0.52
C ALA A 85 17.51 -12.56 0.68
N GLY A 86 17.24 -12.10 1.91
CA GLY A 86 16.71 -10.76 2.17
C GLY A 86 15.34 -10.51 1.54
N THR A 87 14.43 -11.48 1.63
CA THR A 87 13.10 -11.34 1.02
C THR A 87 11.98 -11.83 1.95
N VAL A 88 10.78 -11.31 1.74
CA VAL A 88 9.59 -11.48 2.58
C VAL A 88 8.39 -11.85 1.71
N VAL A 89 7.47 -12.64 2.27
CA VAL A 89 6.21 -12.98 1.62
C VAL A 89 5.14 -11.99 2.06
N VAL A 90 4.54 -11.30 1.11
CA VAL A 90 3.44 -10.36 1.35
C VAL A 90 2.16 -10.84 0.71
N HIS A 91 1.03 -10.42 1.29
CA HIS A 91 -0.28 -10.65 0.71
C HIS A 91 -0.65 -9.45 -0.18
N GLU A 92 -0.75 -9.68 -1.48
CA GLU A 92 -1.24 -8.68 -2.43
C GLU A 92 -2.77 -8.64 -2.33
N LYS A 93 -3.34 -7.57 -1.79
CA LYS A 93 -4.80 -7.40 -1.88
C LYS A 93 -5.18 -7.22 -3.35
N PRO A 94 -6.17 -7.97 -3.88
CA PRO A 94 -6.68 -7.73 -5.22
C PRO A 94 -7.03 -6.25 -5.38
N PHE A 95 -6.68 -5.65 -6.52
CA PHE A 95 -7.08 -4.26 -6.81
C PHE A 95 -8.60 -4.04 -6.72
N ALA A 96 -9.39 -5.12 -6.81
CA ALA A 96 -10.84 -5.10 -6.60
C ALA A 96 -11.26 -4.83 -5.14
N ASP A 97 -10.43 -5.18 -4.15
CA ASP A 97 -10.65 -4.99 -2.71
C ASP A 97 -9.94 -3.76 -2.14
N GLN A 98 -9.17 -3.04 -2.96
CA GLN A 98 -8.93 -1.64 -2.66
C GLN A 98 -10.30 -0.99 -2.72
N ALA A 99 -10.90 -0.72 -1.56
CA ALA A 99 -12.16 -0.01 -1.43
C ALA A 99 -12.18 1.06 -2.51
N LYS A 100 -13.02 0.87 -3.54
CA LYS A 100 -13.28 1.91 -4.52
C LYS A 100 -13.68 3.08 -3.67
N VAL A 101 -12.79 4.05 -3.49
CA VAL A 101 -13.13 5.27 -2.78
C VAL A 101 -14.18 5.90 -3.69
N SER A 102 -15.44 5.65 -3.35
CA SER A 102 -16.58 6.19 -4.05
C SER A 102 -16.60 7.67 -3.71
N TRP A 103 -15.82 8.44 -4.44
CA TRP A 103 -15.93 9.88 -4.42
C TRP A 103 -17.32 10.19 -4.97
N ASN A 104 -18.22 10.61 -4.07
CA ASN A 104 -19.49 11.19 -4.47
C ASN A 104 -19.17 12.48 -5.22
N PHE A 105 -19.00 12.39 -6.53
CA PHE A 105 -19.03 13.54 -7.42
C PHE A 105 -20.47 14.03 -7.47
N ALA A 106 -20.89 14.75 -6.44
CA ALA A 106 -21.98 15.70 -6.59
C ALA A 106 -21.46 16.76 -7.57
N SER A 107 -21.70 16.52 -8.86
CA SER A 107 -21.50 17.47 -9.95
C SER A 107 -22.38 18.68 -9.69
N SER A 108 -21.89 19.56 -8.82
CA SER A 108 -22.44 20.88 -8.59
C SER A 108 -21.78 21.76 -9.65
N GLY A 109 -22.50 22.01 -10.74
CA GLY A 109 -22.05 22.76 -11.92
C GLY A 109 -21.75 24.24 -11.64
N ALA A 110 -20.77 24.50 -10.77
CA ALA A 110 -20.21 25.82 -10.47
C ALA A 110 -18.67 25.76 -10.36
N ALA A 111 -18.05 24.74 -10.97
CA ALA A 111 -16.60 24.66 -11.14
C ALA A 111 -16.17 25.56 -12.30
N SER A 112 -16.08 26.88 -12.07
CA SER A 112 -15.45 27.78 -13.06
C SER A 112 -14.89 29.10 -12.52
N ALA A 113 -14.70 29.30 -11.21
CA ALA A 113 -14.26 30.62 -10.72
C ALA A 113 -13.21 30.63 -9.59
N LEU A 114 -12.78 29.49 -9.06
CA LEU A 114 -11.72 29.49 -8.04
C LEU A 114 -10.34 29.37 -8.70
N ASP A 115 -9.54 30.43 -8.56
CA ASP A 115 -8.13 30.47 -8.93
C ASP A 115 -7.30 29.65 -7.93
N LEU A 116 -7.38 28.32 -8.06
CA LEU A 116 -6.68 27.35 -7.19
C LEU A 116 -5.15 27.40 -7.35
N SER A 117 -4.63 28.12 -8.35
CA SER A 117 -3.19 28.36 -8.51
C SER A 117 -2.58 29.13 -7.32
N ARG A 118 -3.41 29.84 -6.55
CA ARG A 118 -3.00 30.56 -5.33
C ARG A 118 -2.83 29.67 -4.11
N LEU A 119 -3.30 28.42 -4.18
CA LEU A 119 -3.16 27.48 -3.08
C LEU A 119 -1.73 26.92 -3.09
N SER A 120 -1.03 27.06 -1.96
CA SER A 120 0.30 26.49 -1.80
C SER A 120 0.22 24.96 -1.60
N PRO A 121 1.26 24.20 -1.99
CA PRO A 121 1.32 22.77 -1.72
C PRO A 121 1.18 22.41 -0.23
N GLU A 122 1.68 23.28 0.66
CA GLU A 122 1.58 23.10 2.11
C GLU A 122 0.13 23.20 2.62
N GLU A 123 -0.65 24.16 2.11
CA GLU A 123 -2.07 24.32 2.45
C GLU A 123 -2.88 23.11 1.96
N PHE A 124 -2.55 22.60 0.78
CA PHE A 124 -3.16 21.36 0.28
C PHE A 124 -2.83 20.17 1.18
N GLN A 125 -1.56 19.98 1.56
CA GLN A 125 -1.15 18.93 2.49
C GLN A 125 -1.84 19.04 3.86
N LEU A 126 -2.06 20.26 4.34
CA LEU A 126 -2.77 20.53 5.59
C LEU A 126 -4.25 20.07 5.50
N MET A 127 -4.92 20.39 4.39
CA MET A 127 -6.29 19.96 4.12
C MET A 127 -6.38 18.43 4.01
N GLU A 128 -5.46 17.79 3.25
CA GLU A 128 -5.38 16.34 3.12
C GLU A 128 -5.17 15.64 4.46
N THR A 129 -4.19 16.12 5.24
CA THR A 129 -3.88 15.54 6.55
C THR A 129 -5.06 15.64 7.51
N PHE A 130 -5.77 16.77 7.48
CA PHE A 130 -7.01 16.94 8.22
C PHE A 130 -8.09 15.94 7.77
N LEU A 131 -8.36 15.84 6.46
CA LEU A 131 -9.39 14.94 5.92
C LEU A 131 -9.09 13.46 6.23
N LEU A 132 -7.83 13.05 6.15
CA LEU A 132 -7.40 11.69 6.48
C LEU A 132 -7.59 11.34 7.96
N ARG A 133 -7.46 12.32 8.86
CA ARG A 133 -7.54 12.14 10.32
C ARG A 133 -8.87 12.57 10.93
N ARG A 134 -9.81 13.10 10.15
CA ARG A 134 -11.05 13.72 10.67
C ARG A 134 -11.89 12.82 11.56
N GLU A 135 -11.90 11.51 11.29
CA GLU A 135 -12.66 10.51 12.07
C GLU A 135 -11.95 10.09 13.36
N GLN A 136 -10.65 10.40 13.50
CA GLN A 136 -9.84 10.10 14.68
C GLN A 136 -9.79 11.28 15.67
N LEU A 137 -10.21 12.48 15.25
CA LEU A 137 -10.21 13.68 16.06
C LEU A 137 -11.46 13.76 16.94
N ALA A 138 -11.30 14.26 18.17
CA ALA A 138 -12.44 14.63 19.01
C ALA A 138 -13.30 15.69 18.31
N ARG A 139 -14.64 15.63 18.46
CA ARG A 139 -15.60 16.47 17.71
C ARG A 139 -15.28 17.96 17.82
N ASP A 140 -14.91 18.44 19.01
CA ASP A 140 -14.61 19.86 19.25
C ASP A 140 -13.32 20.29 18.55
N VAL A 141 -12.29 19.44 18.61
CA VAL A 141 -11.00 19.68 17.95
C VAL A 141 -11.18 19.67 16.44
N ARG A 142 -11.91 18.68 15.90
CA ARG A 142 -12.26 18.58 14.48
C ARG A 142 -12.95 19.86 13.99
N ALA A 143 -13.99 20.31 14.69
CA ALA A 143 -14.74 21.51 14.32
C ALA A 143 -13.88 22.80 14.44
N SER A 144 -12.98 22.87 15.43
CA SER A 144 -12.07 24.01 15.58
C SER A 144 -11.04 24.06 14.46
N MET A 145 -10.42 22.93 14.12
CA MET A 145 -9.42 22.81 13.05
C MET A 145 -10.06 23.06 11.68
N ALA A 146 -11.21 22.46 11.40
CA ALA A 146 -11.95 22.70 10.16
C ALA A 146 -12.22 24.18 9.95
N ARG A 147 -12.68 24.90 10.98
CA ARG A 147 -12.92 26.35 10.92
C ARG A 147 -11.64 27.14 10.64
N GLN A 148 -10.55 26.84 11.33
CA GLN A 148 -9.28 27.56 11.12
C GLN A 148 -8.74 27.37 9.69
N ILE A 149 -8.79 26.14 9.19
CA ILE A 149 -8.35 25.80 7.83
C ILE A 149 -9.25 26.49 6.79
N ALA A 150 -10.57 26.36 6.96
CA ALA A 150 -11.55 26.95 6.04
C ALA A 150 -11.49 28.48 5.99
N LEU A 151 -11.25 29.16 7.13
CA LEU A 151 -11.07 30.60 7.16
C LEU A 151 -9.81 31.03 6.41
N ARG A 152 -8.66 30.42 6.73
CA ARG A 152 -7.38 30.76 6.11
C ARG A 152 -7.39 30.55 4.60
N VAL A 153 -7.90 29.41 4.15
CA VAL A 153 -7.96 29.08 2.71
C VAL A 153 -9.08 29.87 2.01
N GLY A 154 -10.23 30.04 2.67
CA GLY A 154 -11.38 30.78 2.13
C GLY A 154 -11.11 32.27 1.94
N GLU A 155 -10.36 32.90 2.84
CA GLU A 155 -9.89 34.29 2.67
C GLU A 155 -8.94 34.44 1.49
N LYS A 156 -7.97 33.54 1.38
CA LYS A 156 -6.96 33.55 0.31
C LYS A 156 -7.58 33.36 -1.08
N LEU A 157 -8.58 32.47 -1.18
CA LEU A 157 -9.31 32.17 -2.41
C LEU A 157 -10.53 33.07 -2.64
N LYS A 158 -10.77 34.07 -1.77
CA LYS A 158 -11.91 35.00 -1.84
C LYS A 158 -13.27 34.31 -1.95
N ILE A 159 -13.43 33.17 -1.28
CA ILE A 159 -14.67 32.37 -1.32
C ILE A 159 -15.78 33.11 -0.56
N PRO A 160 -17.02 33.22 -1.09
CA PRO A 160 -18.11 33.89 -0.41
C PRO A 160 -18.43 33.27 0.97
N ALA A 161 -18.94 34.07 1.90
CA ALA A 161 -19.15 33.66 3.29
C ALA A 161 -20.21 32.53 3.44
N GLU A 162 -21.13 32.41 2.47
CA GLU A 162 -22.15 31.35 2.43
C GLU A 162 -21.51 29.95 2.35
N ASP A 163 -20.53 29.79 1.46
CA ASP A 163 -19.77 28.54 1.29
C ASP A 163 -18.87 28.23 2.51
N ARG A 164 -18.61 29.22 3.38
CA ARG A 164 -17.81 29.05 4.62
C ARG A 164 -18.63 28.55 5.81
N GLN A 165 -19.97 28.50 5.71
CA GLN A 165 -20.84 28.02 6.80
C GLN A 165 -20.58 26.55 7.14
N ASN A 166 -20.21 25.74 6.13
CA ASN A 166 -19.85 24.33 6.29
C ASN A 166 -18.34 24.14 6.03
N PRO A 167 -17.48 24.35 7.05
CA PRO A 167 -16.03 24.37 6.86
C PRO A 167 -15.49 23.03 6.37
N GLU A 168 -16.06 21.90 6.84
CA GLU A 168 -15.63 20.57 6.40
C GLU A 168 -15.99 20.30 4.93
N ALA A 169 -17.22 20.65 4.53
CA ALA A 169 -17.67 20.49 3.16
C ALA A 169 -16.87 21.37 2.19
N LEU A 170 -16.50 22.57 2.63
CA LEU A 170 -15.63 23.46 1.87
C LEU A 170 -14.23 22.85 1.65
N ILE A 171 -13.60 22.34 2.71
CA ILE A 171 -12.28 21.69 2.63
C ILE A 171 -12.32 20.48 1.71
N GLU A 172 -13.37 19.66 1.81
CA GLU A 172 -13.56 18.47 0.96
C GLU A 172 -13.73 18.88 -0.52
N LYS A 173 -14.54 19.89 -0.81
CA LYS A 173 -14.72 20.44 -2.16
C LYS A 173 -13.41 20.95 -2.74
N LEU A 174 -12.67 21.76 -1.99
CA LEU A 174 -11.40 22.35 -2.44
C LEU A 174 -10.31 21.30 -2.66
N ALA A 175 -10.20 20.30 -1.78
CA ALA A 175 -9.26 19.21 -1.95
C ALA A 175 -9.57 18.40 -3.22
N ASN A 176 -10.86 18.16 -3.50
CA ASN A 176 -11.29 17.43 -4.67
C ASN A 176 -10.99 18.19 -5.98
N GLU A 177 -11.23 19.50 -6.00
CA GLU A 177 -10.90 20.35 -7.15
C GLU A 177 -9.38 20.43 -7.40
N TYR A 178 -8.57 20.56 -6.34
CA TYR A 178 -7.11 20.59 -6.49
C TYR A 178 -6.56 19.27 -7.05
N ARG A 179 -7.06 18.11 -6.56
CA ARG A 179 -6.71 16.78 -7.10
C ARG A 179 -7.09 16.63 -8.56
N ASN A 180 -8.25 17.16 -8.96
CA ASN A 180 -8.70 17.13 -10.35
C ASN A 180 -7.75 17.94 -11.24
N CYS A 181 -7.38 19.15 -10.86
CA CYS A 181 -6.40 19.96 -11.59
C CYS A 181 -5.02 19.30 -11.68
N ALA A 182 -4.53 18.72 -10.58
CA ALA A 182 -3.23 18.05 -10.54
C ALA A 182 -3.17 16.77 -11.40
N ARG A 183 -4.32 16.16 -11.73
CA ARG A 183 -4.38 14.97 -12.61
C ARG A 183 -4.23 15.30 -14.09
N PHE A 184 -4.34 16.58 -14.47
CA PHE A 184 -4.24 17.05 -15.85
C PHE A 184 -2.92 17.80 -16.16
N LEU A 185 -1.99 17.85 -15.20
CA LEU A 185 -0.62 18.33 -15.36
C LEU A 185 0.35 17.13 -15.38
#